data_AF-A0A3N7HNH8-F1
#
_entry.id   AF-A0A3N7HNH8-F1
#
_cell.length_a   1.000
_cell.length_b   1.000
_cell.length_c   1.000
_cell.angle_alpha   90.00
_cell.angle_beta   90.00
_cell.angle_gamma   90.00
#
_symmetry.space_group_name_H-M   'P 1'
#
loop_
_entity.id
_entity.type
_entity.pdbx_description
1 polymer ?
#
loop_
_entity_poly.entity_id
_entity_poly.type
_entity_poly.pdbx_seq_one_letter_code
_entity_poly.pdbx_strand_id
1 'polypeptide(L)'
;MQEVKFDLGKNIVETARASGVPQFQTRDIAGLVSYGVTAIPPQVALRYIRAGYEIRWQPVFAMTMYSNKERDPGLAVQSVDLQLGQRFETHEAAQTFVEQTLAQFVQGKWVRYHEPEWTTLLTGRSSMLDEAGRIADELTTVDPAYKISPEDWRSAMRHGIIWRWSGDGVLATLTVNNDGSQTGKADYNIELQFDLLDVKLKRDAANLARDLKEGDAKGWGSTAKHEADKKAAQARNKVLEENAVKRGDSVVTAR
;
A
#
# COMPACT_ATOMS: atom_id res chain seq x y z
N MET A 1 12.30 -23.95 10.22
CA MET A 1 12.54 -22.49 10.33
C MET A 1 11.29 -21.88 10.95
N GLN A 2 11.43 -20.97 11.93
CA GLN A 2 10.27 -20.32 12.57
C GLN A 2 9.71 -19.26 11.61
N GLU A 3 8.39 -19.25 11.41
CA GLU A 3 7.67 -18.29 10.55
C GLU A 3 6.51 -17.69 11.34
N VAL A 4 6.17 -16.44 11.05
CA VAL A 4 4.98 -15.76 11.60
C VAL A 4 3.89 -15.72 10.55
N LYS A 5 2.74 -16.32 10.83
CA LYS A 5 1.61 -16.37 9.90
C LYS A 5 0.55 -15.35 10.30
N PHE A 6 -0.09 -14.74 9.31
CA PHE A 6 -1.27 -13.91 9.54
C PHE A 6 -2.25 -14.04 8.37
N ASP A 7 -3.50 -13.67 8.63
CA ASP A 7 -4.59 -13.70 7.66
C ASP A 7 -5.61 -12.59 7.99
N LEU A 8 -6.22 -12.03 6.95
CA LEU A 8 -7.24 -10.99 7.07
C LEU A 8 -8.64 -11.63 7.00
N GLY A 9 -9.61 -11.02 7.69
CA GLY A 9 -10.99 -11.50 7.72
C GLY A 9 -11.27 -12.61 8.74
N LYS A 10 -10.25 -13.10 9.44
CA LYS A 10 -10.39 -14.05 10.57
C LYS A 10 -10.33 -13.32 11.90
N ASN A 11 -10.93 -13.89 12.93
CA ASN A 11 -10.92 -13.30 14.27
C ASN A 11 -9.47 -13.05 14.75
N ILE A 12 -9.19 -11.84 15.24
CA ILE A 12 -7.85 -11.39 15.62
C ILE A 12 -7.20 -12.24 16.72
N VAL A 13 -8.00 -12.76 17.66
CA VAL A 13 -7.51 -13.62 18.75
C VAL A 13 -7.07 -14.98 18.21
N GLU A 14 -7.84 -15.54 17.29
CA GLU A 14 -7.53 -16.82 16.64
C GLU A 14 -6.32 -16.69 15.72
N THR A 15 -6.25 -15.64 14.91
CA THR A 15 -5.10 -15.33 14.06
C THR A 15 -3.84 -15.16 14.90
N ALA A 16 -3.90 -14.40 16.00
CA ALA A 16 -2.77 -14.23 16.91
C ALA A 16 -2.30 -15.57 17.50
N ARG A 17 -3.21 -16.41 17.98
CA ARG A 17 -2.89 -17.73 18.54
C ARG A 17 -2.25 -18.67 17.50
N ALA A 18 -2.72 -18.62 16.25
CA ALA A 18 -2.23 -19.44 15.16
C ALA A 18 -0.96 -18.89 14.48
N SER A 19 -0.52 -17.67 14.84
CA SER A 19 0.56 -16.97 14.14
C SER A 19 1.96 -17.57 14.35
N GLY A 20 2.17 -18.31 15.45
CA GLY A 20 3.51 -18.77 15.86
C GLY A 20 4.33 -17.73 16.65
N VAL A 21 3.75 -16.55 16.93
CA VAL A 21 4.33 -15.55 17.84
C VAL A 21 4.04 -15.96 19.29
N PRO A 22 5.06 -16.01 20.18
CA PRO A 22 4.86 -16.44 21.57
C PRO A 22 3.92 -15.52 22.36
N GLN A 23 4.04 -14.21 22.15
CA GLN A 23 3.25 -13.21 22.85
C GLN A 23 3.10 -11.94 22.02
N PHE A 24 1.87 -11.43 21.97
CA PHE A 24 1.57 -10.11 21.42
C PHE A 24 1.39 -9.09 22.54
N GLN A 25 1.81 -7.85 22.25
CA GLN A 25 1.30 -6.68 22.95
C GLN A 25 -0.11 -6.41 22.43
N THR A 26 -1.07 -6.30 23.34
CA THR A 26 -2.48 -6.06 22.98
C THR A 26 -2.90 -4.67 23.44
N ARG A 27 -3.71 -3.98 22.63
CA ARG A 27 -4.33 -2.70 22.99
C ARG A 27 -5.79 -2.69 22.55
N ASP A 28 -6.61 -1.98 23.30
CA ASP A 28 -7.99 -1.65 22.95
C ASP A 28 -8.20 -0.17 23.26
N ILE A 29 -8.32 0.65 22.23
CA ILE A 29 -8.51 2.09 22.35
C ILE A 29 -9.82 2.43 21.66
N ALA A 30 -10.85 2.72 22.45
CA ALA A 30 -12.18 3.08 21.94
C ALA A 30 -12.71 2.09 20.87
N GLY A 31 -12.54 0.78 21.11
CA GLY A 31 -13.01 -0.25 20.19
C GLY A 31 -12.06 -0.59 19.04
N LEU A 32 -10.99 0.18 18.83
CA LEU A 32 -9.87 -0.24 17.98
C LEU A 32 -8.96 -1.19 18.76
N VAL A 33 -9.04 -2.47 18.41
CA VAL A 33 -8.22 -3.54 18.98
C VAL A 33 -6.98 -3.76 18.12
N SER A 34 -5.81 -3.86 18.73
CA SER A 34 -4.58 -4.21 18.03
C SER A 34 -3.74 -5.26 18.75
N TYR A 35 -3.06 -6.08 17.94
CA TYR A 35 -2.13 -7.13 18.37
C TYR A 35 -0.79 -6.85 17.68
N GLY A 36 0.17 -6.35 18.44
CA GLY A 36 1.49 -5.94 17.96
C GLY A 36 2.62 -6.83 18.49
N VAL A 37 3.63 -7.05 17.66
CA VAL A 37 4.91 -7.64 18.05
C VAL A 37 6.04 -6.83 17.40
N THR A 38 7.10 -6.56 18.16
CA THR A 38 8.27 -5.80 17.71
C THR A 38 9.54 -6.60 17.98
N ALA A 39 10.67 -6.12 17.44
CA ALA A 39 11.97 -6.80 17.53
C ALA A 39 11.92 -8.26 17.03
N ILE A 40 11.16 -8.50 15.96
CA ILE A 40 11.12 -9.81 15.30
C ILE A 40 12.53 -10.12 14.77
N PRO A 41 13.10 -11.31 15.05
CA PRO A 41 14.43 -11.65 14.56
C PRO A 41 14.49 -11.61 13.02
N PRO A 42 15.56 -11.08 12.41
CA PRO A 42 15.62 -10.83 10.96
C PRO A 42 15.50 -12.08 10.09
N GLN A 43 15.81 -13.26 10.65
CA GLN A 43 15.67 -14.57 9.99
C GLN A 43 14.23 -15.14 10.02
N VAL A 44 13.32 -14.53 10.77
CA VAL A 44 11.92 -14.97 10.87
C VAL A 44 11.12 -14.27 9.78
N ALA A 45 10.56 -15.07 8.87
CA ALA A 45 9.72 -14.55 7.80
C ALA A 45 8.29 -14.36 8.25
N LEU A 46 7.66 -13.29 7.78
CA LEU A 46 6.23 -13.10 7.89
C LEU A 46 5.56 -13.59 6.63
N ARG A 47 4.52 -14.41 6.81
CA ARG A 47 3.87 -15.13 5.73
C ARG A 47 2.39 -14.82 5.70
N TYR A 48 1.99 -14.19 4.61
CA TYR A 48 0.59 -14.04 4.26
C TYR A 48 0.19 -15.20 3.35
N ILE A 49 -0.87 -15.93 3.71
CA ILE A 49 -1.29 -17.16 3.02
C ILE A 49 -2.70 -17.00 2.49
N ARG A 50 -2.88 -17.24 1.18
CA ARG A 50 -4.18 -17.46 0.53
C ARG A 50 -4.15 -18.78 -0.23
N ALA A 51 -5.33 -19.29 -0.63
CA ALA A 51 -5.39 -20.52 -1.42
C ALA A 51 -4.60 -20.37 -2.74
N GLY A 52 -3.55 -21.18 -2.91
CA GLY A 52 -2.71 -21.20 -4.10
C GLY A 52 -1.67 -20.09 -4.21
N TYR A 53 -1.45 -19.29 -3.16
CA TYR A 53 -0.48 -18.19 -3.21
C TYR A 53 0.00 -17.75 -1.82
N GLU A 54 1.25 -17.29 -1.74
CA GLU A 54 1.86 -16.77 -0.52
C GLU A 54 2.71 -15.54 -0.78
N ILE A 55 2.74 -14.64 0.20
CA ILE A 55 3.75 -13.58 0.29
C ILE A 55 4.63 -13.92 1.48
N ARG A 56 5.94 -13.85 1.25
CA ARG A 56 6.96 -13.99 2.28
C ARG A 56 7.76 -12.70 2.38
N TRP A 57 7.68 -12.04 3.52
CA TRP A 57 8.37 -10.78 3.75
C TRP A 57 9.36 -10.90 4.90
N GLN A 58 10.61 -10.53 4.63
CA GLN A 58 11.73 -10.58 5.57
C GLN A 58 12.85 -9.63 5.07
N PRO A 59 13.58 -8.95 5.96
CA PRO A 59 13.41 -8.93 7.41
C PRO A 59 12.29 -7.98 7.85
N VAL A 60 11.59 -8.32 8.93
CA VAL A 60 10.53 -7.46 9.52
C VAL A 60 10.93 -7.10 10.93
N PHE A 61 10.79 -5.83 11.31
CA PHE A 61 11.00 -5.36 12.69
C PHE A 61 9.74 -5.58 13.52
N ALA A 62 8.60 -5.14 12.98
CA ALA A 62 7.33 -5.13 13.67
C ALA A 62 6.17 -5.56 12.77
N MET A 63 5.20 -6.21 13.40
CA MET A 63 3.91 -6.55 12.82
C MET A 63 2.82 -6.09 13.77
N THR A 64 1.80 -5.40 13.24
CA THR A 64 0.60 -5.06 14.00
C THR A 64 -0.64 -5.45 13.23
N MET A 65 -1.51 -6.25 13.84
CA MET A 65 -2.84 -6.56 13.31
C MET A 65 -3.88 -5.66 13.98
N TYR A 66 -4.87 -5.21 13.23
CA TYR A 66 -5.94 -4.35 13.73
C TYR A 66 -7.32 -4.92 13.45
N SER A 67 -8.24 -4.64 14.36
CA SER A 67 -9.67 -4.87 14.21
C SER A 67 -10.44 -3.75 14.90
N ASN A 68 -11.64 -3.43 14.41
CA ASN A 68 -12.48 -2.39 15.01
C ASN A 68 -13.85 -2.99 15.40
N LYS A 69 -14.13 -3.01 16.72
CA LYS A 69 -15.34 -3.55 17.34
C LYS A 69 -16.62 -2.87 16.88
N GLU A 70 -16.59 -1.57 16.64
CA GLU A 70 -17.77 -0.82 16.22
C GLU A 70 -18.20 -1.20 14.80
N ARG A 71 -17.24 -1.64 13.98
CA ARG A 71 -17.47 -2.04 12.59
C ARG A 71 -17.76 -3.52 12.44
N ASP A 72 -17.09 -4.34 13.24
CA ASP A 72 -17.23 -5.79 13.21
C ASP A 72 -17.16 -6.37 14.64
N PRO A 73 -18.30 -6.75 15.23
CA PRO A 73 -18.35 -7.44 16.52
C PRO A 73 -17.62 -8.78 16.52
N GLY A 74 -17.44 -9.40 15.34
CA GLY A 74 -16.68 -10.64 15.14
C GLY A 74 -15.16 -10.47 15.28
N LEU A 75 -14.68 -9.23 15.40
CA LEU A 75 -13.28 -8.88 15.57
C LEU A 75 -12.36 -9.47 14.48
N ALA A 76 -12.82 -9.48 13.23
CA ALA A 76 -11.97 -9.91 12.12
C ALA A 76 -10.75 -8.98 11.99
N VAL A 77 -9.59 -9.53 11.62
CA VAL A 77 -8.40 -8.74 11.26
C VAL A 77 -8.72 -7.95 9.99
N GLN A 78 -8.81 -6.63 10.14
CA GLN A 78 -9.17 -5.69 9.09
C GLN A 78 -7.95 -5.15 8.36
N SER A 79 -6.85 -4.94 9.08
CA SER A 79 -5.57 -4.55 8.51
C SER A 79 -4.39 -5.17 9.24
N VAL A 80 -3.26 -5.28 8.54
CA VAL A 80 -1.98 -5.71 9.09
C VAL A 80 -0.88 -4.81 8.55
N ASP A 81 -0.12 -4.21 9.46
CA ASP A 81 1.02 -3.35 9.13
C ASP A 81 2.31 -4.11 9.41
N LEU A 82 3.19 -4.16 8.41
CA LEU A 82 4.53 -4.73 8.53
C LEU A 82 5.57 -3.61 8.34
N GLN A 83 6.51 -3.52 9.28
CA GLN A 83 7.60 -2.54 9.23
C GLN A 83 8.94 -3.24 9.00
N LEU A 84 9.76 -2.70 8.10
CA LEU A 84 11.05 -3.27 7.75
C LEU A 84 12.00 -3.41 8.96
N GLY A 85 12.70 -4.55 9.01
CA GLY A 85 13.67 -4.93 10.04
C GLY A 85 15.01 -4.19 10.04
N GLN A 86 15.41 -3.68 8.87
CA GLN A 86 16.78 -3.28 8.58
C GLN A 86 16.84 -1.88 7.99
N ARG A 87 17.97 -1.22 8.19
CA ARG A 87 18.35 -0.03 7.43
C ARG A 87 19.16 -0.45 6.21
N PHE A 88 18.98 0.24 5.09
CA PHE A 88 19.81 0.03 3.91
C PHE A 88 20.95 1.04 3.91
N GLU A 89 22.18 0.56 3.73
CA GLU A 89 23.35 1.43 3.63
C GLU A 89 23.47 2.09 2.25
N THR A 90 22.84 1.51 1.22
CA THR A 90 22.89 2.00 -0.16
C THR A 90 21.51 2.06 -0.81
N HIS A 91 21.34 2.98 -1.76
CA HIS A 91 20.12 3.07 -2.58
C HIS A 91 19.88 1.78 -3.38
N GLU A 92 20.95 1.14 -3.87
CA GLU A 92 20.89 -0.12 -4.62
C GLU A 92 20.35 -1.29 -3.79
N ALA A 93 20.75 -1.39 -2.51
CA ALA A 93 20.23 -2.41 -1.60
C ALA A 93 18.73 -2.21 -1.32
N ALA A 94 18.30 -0.96 -1.11
CA ALA A 94 16.89 -0.63 -0.95
C ALA A 94 16.10 -0.93 -2.23
N GLN A 95 16.63 -0.55 -3.40
CA GLN A 95 16.04 -0.86 -4.71
C GLN A 95 15.85 -2.36 -4.89
N THR A 96 16.90 -3.14 -4.65
CA THR A 96 16.85 -4.60 -4.77
C THR A 96 15.78 -5.20 -3.86
N PHE A 97 15.69 -4.74 -2.60
CA PHE A 97 14.68 -5.23 -1.66
C PHE A 97 13.25 -4.93 -2.11
N VAL A 98 13.01 -3.71 -2.61
CA VAL A 98 11.69 -3.34 -3.13
C VAL A 98 11.38 -4.14 -4.38
N GLU A 99 12.29 -4.23 -5.35
CA GLU A 99 12.09 -5.03 -6.57
C GLU A 99 11.75 -6.50 -6.24
N GLN A 100 12.42 -7.09 -5.24
CA GLN A 100 12.09 -8.42 -4.72
C GLN A 100 10.69 -8.49 -4.09
N THR A 101 10.26 -7.43 -3.40
CA THR A 101 8.91 -7.32 -2.85
C THR A 101 7.88 -7.20 -3.97
N LEU A 102 8.09 -6.31 -4.95
CA LEU A 102 7.23 -6.11 -6.11
C LEU A 102 7.05 -7.40 -6.91
N ALA A 103 8.14 -8.16 -7.13
CA ALA A 103 8.14 -9.40 -7.89
C ALA A 103 7.18 -10.46 -7.32
N GLN A 104 6.91 -10.43 -6.01
CA GLN A 104 5.90 -11.32 -5.41
C GLN A 104 4.51 -10.98 -5.98
N PHE A 105 4.15 -9.70 -6.01
CA PHE A 105 2.84 -9.23 -6.48
C PHE A 105 2.61 -9.31 -8.00
N VAL A 106 3.63 -9.66 -8.79
CA VAL A 106 3.48 -9.95 -10.23
C VAL A 106 2.91 -11.35 -10.48
N GLN A 107 2.96 -12.21 -9.46
CA GLN A 107 2.53 -13.61 -9.55
C GLN A 107 1.12 -13.81 -8.95
N GLY A 108 0.49 -14.91 -9.32
CA GLY A 108 -0.80 -15.30 -8.74
C GLY A 108 -1.97 -14.45 -9.25
N LYS A 109 -2.85 -14.02 -8.32
CA LYS A 109 -4.09 -13.29 -8.61
C LYS A 109 -4.04 -11.81 -8.22
N TRP A 110 -2.86 -11.28 -7.92
CA TRP A 110 -2.68 -9.86 -7.66
C TRP A 110 -2.83 -9.06 -8.95
N VAL A 111 -3.58 -7.97 -8.86
CA VAL A 111 -3.75 -7.00 -9.95
C VAL A 111 -3.46 -5.61 -9.39
N ARG A 112 -3.02 -4.68 -10.25
CA ARG A 112 -2.88 -3.28 -9.84
C ARG A 112 -4.21 -2.74 -9.36
N TYR A 113 -4.21 -2.10 -8.19
CA TYR A 113 -5.37 -1.39 -7.69
C TYR A 113 -5.29 0.08 -8.13
N HIS A 114 -6.42 0.63 -8.54
CA HIS A 114 -6.56 2.06 -8.79
C HIS A 114 -8.00 2.50 -8.56
N GLU A 115 -8.19 3.79 -8.39
CA GLU A 115 -9.51 4.41 -8.29
C GLU A 115 -9.75 5.20 -9.58
N PRO A 116 -10.62 4.73 -10.50
CA PRO A 116 -10.78 5.32 -11.83
C PRO A 116 -11.13 6.81 -11.83
N GLU A 117 -11.75 7.30 -10.74
CA GLU A 117 -12.05 8.72 -10.57
C GLU A 117 -10.79 9.58 -10.40
N TRP A 118 -9.71 9.01 -9.85
CA TRP A 118 -8.52 9.74 -9.42
C TRP A 118 -7.28 9.41 -10.24
N THR A 119 -7.17 8.17 -10.71
CA THR A 119 -5.97 7.64 -11.35
C THR A 119 -6.29 6.70 -12.51
N THR A 120 -5.33 6.59 -13.44
CA THR A 120 -5.36 5.67 -14.58
C THR A 120 -4.22 4.65 -14.48
N LEU A 121 -4.36 3.52 -15.15
CA LEU A 121 -3.34 2.47 -15.23
C LEU A 121 -2.63 2.55 -16.58
N LEU A 122 -1.34 2.86 -16.55
CA LEU A 122 -0.50 2.94 -17.76
C LEU A 122 0.58 1.86 -17.74
N THR A 123 1.10 1.47 -18.89
CA THR A 123 2.27 0.57 -18.98
C THR A 123 3.58 1.34 -19.05
N GLY A 124 4.69 0.64 -18.86
CA GLY A 124 6.03 1.13 -19.10
C GLY A 124 6.39 2.35 -18.25
N ARG A 125 7.25 3.22 -18.79
CA ARG A 125 7.72 4.42 -18.09
C ARG A 125 6.56 5.39 -17.82
N SER A 126 5.55 5.43 -18.69
CA SER A 126 4.41 6.35 -18.52
C SER A 126 3.62 6.13 -17.24
N SER A 127 3.70 4.94 -16.64
CA SER A 127 3.14 4.67 -15.30
C SER A 127 3.78 5.48 -14.16
N MET A 128 4.89 6.18 -14.43
CA MET A 128 5.62 6.98 -13.46
C MET A 128 5.64 8.48 -13.75
N LEU A 129 5.04 8.91 -14.86
CA LEU A 129 5.23 10.27 -15.36
C LEU A 129 4.00 11.14 -15.12
N ASP A 130 4.23 12.41 -14.82
CA ASP A 130 3.24 13.48 -14.82
C ASP A 130 2.90 13.94 -16.26
N GLU A 131 1.99 14.91 -16.37
CA GLU A 131 1.55 15.49 -17.63
C GLU A 131 2.69 16.15 -18.42
N ALA A 132 3.73 16.63 -17.72
CA ALA A 132 4.92 17.25 -18.30
C ALA A 132 6.02 16.22 -18.67
N GLY A 133 5.82 14.94 -18.36
CA GLY A 133 6.82 13.88 -18.59
C GLY A 133 7.94 13.83 -17.57
N ARG A 134 7.76 14.44 -16.39
CA ARG A 134 8.64 14.31 -15.23
C ARG A 134 8.13 13.17 -14.35
N ILE A 135 8.96 12.65 -13.45
CA ILE A 135 8.49 11.67 -12.46
C ILE A 135 7.43 12.34 -11.59
N ALA A 136 6.24 11.72 -11.49
CA ALA A 136 5.15 12.23 -10.68
C ALA A 136 5.50 12.15 -9.18
N ASP A 137 4.98 13.11 -8.41
CA ASP A 137 5.20 13.14 -6.96
C ASP A 137 4.48 12.01 -6.22
N GLU A 138 3.40 11.46 -6.80
CA GLU A 138 2.63 10.36 -6.24
C GLU A 138 2.57 9.19 -7.22
N LEU A 139 3.15 8.05 -6.82
CA LEU A 139 3.30 6.87 -7.67
C LEU A 139 2.59 5.66 -7.10
N THR A 140 1.27 5.62 -7.30
CA THR A 140 0.40 4.56 -6.76
C THR A 140 0.09 3.44 -7.76
N THR A 141 0.25 3.70 -9.07
CA THR A 141 -0.16 2.79 -10.17
C THR A 141 0.98 2.32 -11.06
N VAL A 142 2.22 2.38 -10.57
CA VAL A 142 3.44 1.97 -11.29
C VAL A 142 3.27 0.60 -11.96
N ASP A 143 3.70 0.50 -13.21
CA ASP A 143 3.68 -0.76 -13.95
C ASP A 143 4.72 -1.72 -13.37
N PRO A 144 4.31 -2.86 -12.79
CA PRO A 144 5.24 -3.82 -12.22
C PRO A 144 6.19 -4.46 -13.25
N ALA A 145 5.86 -4.41 -14.54
CA ALA A 145 6.75 -4.89 -15.60
C ALA A 145 7.85 -3.89 -15.95
N TYR A 146 7.71 -2.63 -15.54
CA TYR A 146 8.70 -1.59 -15.82
C TYR A 146 9.83 -1.63 -14.80
N LYS A 147 11.06 -1.85 -15.29
CA LYS A 147 12.26 -1.75 -14.46
C LYS A 147 12.66 -0.29 -14.30
N ILE A 148 12.67 0.18 -13.07
CA ILE A 148 13.03 1.55 -12.72
C ILE A 148 14.54 1.70 -12.78
N SER A 149 15.01 2.75 -13.47
CA SER A 149 16.43 3.01 -13.55
C SER A 149 16.99 3.44 -12.18
N PRO A 150 18.25 3.14 -11.85
CA PRO A 150 18.88 3.63 -10.62
C PRO A 150 18.87 5.16 -10.47
N GLU A 151 18.86 5.89 -11.60
CA GLU A 151 18.79 7.36 -11.62
C GLU A 151 17.42 7.85 -11.15
N ASP A 152 16.34 7.23 -11.66
CA ASP A 152 14.97 7.61 -11.37
C ASP A 152 14.49 7.10 -10.00
N TRP A 153 15.12 6.03 -9.48
CA TRP A 153 14.73 5.30 -8.28
C TRP A 153 14.36 6.19 -7.09
N ARG A 154 15.19 7.21 -6.80
CA ARG A 154 15.00 8.08 -5.61
C ARG A 154 13.75 8.93 -5.69
N SER A 155 13.38 9.36 -6.88
CA SER A 155 12.17 10.14 -7.13
C SER A 155 10.97 9.21 -7.29
N ALA A 156 11.18 8.05 -7.91
CA ALA A 156 10.15 7.09 -8.25
C ALA A 156 9.54 6.33 -7.07
N MET A 157 10.26 6.26 -5.95
CA MET A 157 9.91 5.36 -4.86
C MET A 157 9.35 6.08 -3.66
N ARG A 158 8.93 7.32 -3.83
CA ARG A 158 8.08 7.95 -2.83
C ARG A 158 6.67 7.45 -3.11
N HIS A 159 6.10 6.73 -2.14
CA HIS A 159 4.67 6.41 -2.00
C HIS A 159 4.15 5.05 -2.51
N GLY A 160 2.96 4.74 -1.99
CA GLY A 160 2.37 3.43 -1.80
C GLY A 160 1.85 2.77 -3.08
N ILE A 161 2.65 1.89 -3.69
CA ILE A 161 2.17 1.05 -4.80
C ILE A 161 1.14 0.08 -4.23
N ILE A 162 -0.03 -0.02 -4.88
CA ILE A 162 -1.16 -0.80 -4.36
C ILE A 162 -1.52 -1.95 -5.31
N TRP A 163 -1.63 -3.15 -4.75
CA TRP A 163 -2.20 -4.31 -5.42
C TRP A 163 -3.49 -4.73 -4.73
N ARG A 164 -4.39 -5.34 -5.51
CA ARG A 164 -5.60 -6.00 -5.06
C ARG A 164 -5.54 -7.48 -5.42
N TRP A 165 -5.86 -8.34 -4.47
CA TRP A 165 -6.10 -9.75 -4.73
C TRP A 165 -7.46 -9.92 -5.41
N SER A 166 -7.52 -10.45 -6.63
CA SER A 166 -8.78 -10.54 -7.39
C SER A 166 -9.79 -11.56 -6.83
N GLY A 167 -9.41 -12.37 -5.84
CA GLY A 167 -10.30 -13.35 -5.21
C GLY A 167 -11.29 -12.73 -4.22
N ASP A 168 -10.76 -12.11 -3.16
CA ASP A 168 -11.55 -11.57 -2.05
C ASP A 168 -11.28 -10.07 -1.79
N GLY A 169 -10.52 -9.44 -2.67
CA GLY A 169 -10.33 -7.99 -2.66
C GLY A 169 -9.29 -7.49 -1.67
N VAL A 170 -8.51 -8.31 -0.96
CA VAL A 170 -7.45 -7.76 -0.09
C VAL A 170 -6.52 -6.82 -0.84
N LEU A 171 -6.26 -5.66 -0.25
CA LEU A 171 -5.22 -4.75 -0.73
C LEU A 171 -3.89 -5.06 -0.07
N ALA A 172 -2.82 -4.86 -0.82
CA ALA A 172 -1.47 -4.75 -0.31
C ALA A 172 -0.89 -3.41 -0.77
N THR A 173 -0.37 -2.61 0.15
CA THR A 173 0.23 -1.31 -0.13
C THR A 173 1.69 -1.33 0.33
N LEU A 174 2.61 -1.17 -0.61
CA LEU A 174 4.04 -1.03 -0.32
C LEU A 174 4.40 0.45 -0.30
N THR A 175 4.63 0.99 0.89
CA THR A 175 5.07 2.37 1.07
C THR A 175 6.58 2.40 1.23
N VAL A 176 7.25 3.19 0.40
CA VAL A 176 8.68 3.49 0.53
C VAL A 176 8.79 4.99 0.76
N ASN A 177 9.43 5.35 1.87
CA ASN A 177 9.75 6.73 2.22
C ASN A 177 11.26 6.82 2.34
N ASN A 178 11.83 7.91 1.81
CA ASN A 178 13.23 8.23 2.02
C ASN A 178 13.31 9.51 2.84
N ASP A 179 13.61 9.35 4.13
CA ASP A 179 13.74 10.44 5.11
C ASP A 179 15.09 11.16 4.99
N GLY A 180 15.92 10.80 4.00
CA GLY A 180 17.26 11.30 3.70
C GLY A 180 17.30 12.75 3.22
N SER A 181 16.61 13.65 3.92
CA SER A 181 16.86 15.07 3.84
C SER A 181 18.36 15.33 4.06
N GLN A 182 19.00 15.84 3.01
CA GLN A 182 20.22 16.66 3.02
C GLN A 182 21.61 16.02 3.21
N THR A 183 21.80 14.72 3.50
CA THR A 183 23.16 14.20 3.81
C THR A 183 23.69 13.06 2.95
N GLY A 184 23.02 12.69 1.86
CA GLY A 184 23.50 11.65 0.94
C GLY A 184 23.51 10.23 1.51
N LYS A 185 22.98 10.00 2.71
CA LYS A 185 22.76 8.67 3.28
C LYS A 185 21.40 8.13 2.85
N ALA A 186 21.37 6.86 2.48
CA ALA A 186 20.14 6.11 2.28
C ALA A 186 19.49 5.88 3.66
N ASP A 187 18.42 6.61 3.97
CA ASP A 187 17.54 6.30 5.10
C ASP A 187 16.15 6.05 4.55
N TYR A 188 15.75 4.78 4.58
CA TYR A 188 14.50 4.33 4.00
C TYR A 188 13.61 3.74 5.08
N ASN A 189 12.39 4.27 5.19
CA ASN A 189 11.31 3.59 5.86
C ASN A 189 10.50 2.83 4.80
N ILE A 190 10.44 1.51 4.92
CA ILE A 190 9.67 0.65 4.02
C ILE A 190 8.64 -0.11 4.84
N GLU A 191 7.40 0.01 4.41
CA GLU A 191 6.25 -0.58 5.09
C GLU A 191 5.40 -1.35 4.08
N LEU A 192 4.91 -2.51 4.49
CA LEU A 192 3.95 -3.29 3.73
C LEU A 192 2.68 -3.44 4.55
N GLN A 193 1.60 -2.85 4.06
CA GLN A 193 0.30 -2.89 4.70
C GLN A 193 -0.66 -3.79 3.92
N PHE A 194 -1.48 -4.55 4.63
CA PHE A 194 -2.59 -5.30 4.07
C PHE A 194 -3.91 -4.77 4.62
N ASP A 195 -4.93 -4.61 3.78
CA ASP A 195 -6.28 -4.19 4.18
C ASP A 195 -7.36 -5.05 3.53
N LEU A 196 -8.47 -5.28 4.25
CA LEU A 196 -9.72 -5.68 3.62
C LEU A 196 -10.28 -4.48 2.81
N LEU A 197 -10.37 -4.61 1.48
CA LEU A 197 -10.78 -3.51 0.60
C LEU A 197 -12.15 -2.94 0.96
N ASP A 198 -13.14 -3.78 1.24
CA ASP A 198 -14.48 -3.30 1.55
C ASP A 198 -14.51 -2.50 2.87
N VAL A 199 -13.74 -2.93 3.88
CA VAL A 199 -13.59 -2.21 5.14
C VAL A 199 -12.87 -0.88 4.91
N LYS A 200 -11.80 -0.88 4.11
CA LYS A 200 -11.05 0.33 3.75
C LYS A 200 -11.93 1.32 2.98
N LEU A 201 -12.64 0.88 1.94
CA LEU A 201 -13.54 1.74 1.16
C LEU A 201 -14.65 2.33 2.02
N LYS A 202 -15.28 1.54 2.90
CA LYS A 202 -16.28 2.04 3.85
C LYS A 202 -15.70 3.07 4.81
N ARG A 203 -14.49 2.84 5.33
CA ARG A 203 -13.77 3.80 6.19
C ARG A 203 -13.50 5.10 5.46
N ASP A 204 -12.91 5.00 4.28
CA ASP A 204 -12.44 6.15 3.53
C ASP A 204 -13.64 6.99 3.05
N ALA A 205 -14.76 6.36 2.66
CA ALA A 205 -16.02 7.04 2.35
C ALA A 205 -16.64 7.75 3.57
N ALA A 206 -16.64 7.11 4.75
CA ALA A 206 -17.16 7.73 5.97
C ALA A 206 -16.31 8.93 6.43
N ASN A 207 -14.99 8.80 6.34
CA ASN A 207 -14.06 9.89 6.62
C ASN A 207 -14.28 11.05 5.65
N LEU A 208 -14.34 10.76 4.35
CA LEU A 208 -14.63 11.78 3.33
C LEU A 208 -15.95 12.50 3.62
N ALA A 209 -17.04 11.77 3.86
CA ALA A 209 -18.34 12.38 4.15
C ALA A 209 -18.31 13.31 5.37
N ARG A 210 -17.59 12.91 6.43
CA ARG A 210 -17.37 13.76 7.61
C ARG A 210 -16.56 15.00 7.25
N ASP A 211 -15.43 14.84 6.57
CA ASP A 211 -14.49 15.92 6.29
C ASP A 211 -15.11 16.97 5.35
N LEU A 212 -15.93 16.54 4.37
CA LEU A 212 -16.72 17.43 3.51
C LEU A 212 -17.75 18.22 4.33
N LYS A 213 -18.54 17.53 5.17
CA LYS A 213 -19.55 18.16 6.03
C LYS A 213 -18.94 19.17 7.00
N GLU A 214 -17.85 18.80 7.67
CA GLU A 214 -17.16 19.68 8.62
C GLU A 214 -16.51 20.87 7.94
N GLY A 215 -15.89 20.66 6.78
CA GLY A 215 -15.26 21.73 6.02
C GLY A 215 -16.28 22.72 5.47
N ASP A 216 -17.42 22.24 4.95
CA ASP A 216 -18.51 23.12 4.53
C ASP A 216 -19.12 23.89 5.70
N ALA A 217 -19.31 23.25 6.85
CA ALA A 217 -19.78 23.92 8.07
C ALA A 217 -18.81 25.02 8.55
N LYS A 218 -17.51 24.90 8.23
CA LYS A 218 -16.48 25.91 8.49
C LYS A 218 -16.33 26.94 7.36
N GLY A 219 -17.12 26.85 6.30
CA GLY A 219 -17.10 27.76 5.15
C GLY A 219 -15.94 27.53 4.17
N TRP A 220 -15.28 26.35 4.21
CA TRP A 220 -14.16 26.03 3.32
C TRP A 220 -14.58 25.59 1.92
N GLY A 221 -15.88 25.32 1.71
CA GLY A 221 -16.40 24.83 0.42
C GLY A 221 -15.79 23.50 0.01
N SER A 222 -15.49 22.63 0.97
CA SER A 222 -14.86 21.33 0.77
C SER A 222 -15.60 20.46 -0.24
N THR A 223 -16.95 20.47 -0.25
CA THR A 223 -17.71 19.72 -1.27
C THR A 223 -17.46 20.24 -2.67
N ALA A 224 -17.50 21.55 -2.87
CA ALA A 224 -17.23 22.14 -4.19
C ALA A 224 -15.78 21.91 -4.64
N LYS A 225 -14.82 22.00 -3.70
CA LYS A 225 -13.41 21.71 -3.96
C LYS A 225 -13.21 20.25 -4.37
N HIS A 226 -13.79 19.30 -3.65
CA HIS A 226 -13.68 17.87 -3.95
C HIS A 226 -14.21 17.53 -5.34
N GLU A 227 -15.37 18.08 -5.72
CA GLU A 227 -15.92 17.89 -7.06
C GLU A 227 -15.08 18.55 -8.17
N ALA A 228 -14.44 19.69 -7.87
CA ALA A 228 -13.48 20.30 -8.78
C ALA A 228 -12.22 19.45 -8.93
N ASP A 229 -11.68 18.92 -7.83
CA ASP A 229 -10.49 18.07 -7.79
C ASP A 229 -10.75 16.75 -8.55
N LYS A 230 -11.94 16.15 -8.43
CA LYS A 230 -12.36 15.00 -9.26
C LYS A 230 -12.32 15.31 -10.75
N LYS A 231 -12.91 16.43 -11.18
CA LYS A 231 -12.91 16.84 -12.59
C LYS A 231 -11.50 17.11 -13.11
N ALA A 232 -10.66 17.74 -12.28
CA ALA A 232 -9.25 17.97 -12.60
C ALA A 232 -8.49 16.66 -12.74
N ALA A 233 -8.69 15.69 -11.83
CA ALA A 233 -8.08 14.38 -11.91
C ALA A 233 -8.49 13.61 -13.17
N GLN A 234 -9.77 13.65 -13.56
CA GLN A 234 -10.25 13.03 -14.80
C GLN A 234 -9.65 13.70 -16.05
N ALA A 235 -9.53 15.03 -16.07
CA ALA A 235 -8.89 15.75 -17.16
C ALA A 235 -7.40 15.41 -17.27
N ARG A 236 -6.70 15.37 -16.13
CA ARG A 236 -5.31 14.92 -16.01
C ARG A 236 -5.15 13.50 -16.54
N ASN A 237 -6.00 12.55 -16.13
CA ASN A 237 -5.90 11.16 -16.54
C ASN A 237 -5.96 11.02 -18.07
N LYS A 238 -6.83 11.78 -18.75
CA LYS A 238 -6.88 11.80 -20.23
C LYS A 238 -5.57 12.27 -20.84
N VAL A 239 -4.97 13.34 -20.30
CA VAL A 239 -3.67 13.84 -20.77
C VAL A 239 -2.57 12.80 -20.58
N LEU A 240 -2.57 12.11 -19.43
CA LEU A 240 -1.61 11.03 -19.14
C LEU A 240 -1.77 9.86 -20.10
N GLU A 241 -3.00 9.45 -20.39
CA GLU A 241 -3.33 8.38 -21.35
C GLU A 241 -2.88 8.73 -22.77
N GLU A 242 -3.17 9.95 -23.25
CA GLU A 242 -2.72 10.43 -24.55
C GLU A 242 -1.19 10.48 -24.64
N ASN A 243 -0.53 10.96 -23.58
CA ASN A 243 0.93 11.03 -23.52
C ASN A 243 1.56 9.63 -23.50
N ALA A 244 0.95 8.66 -22.82
CA ALA A 244 1.40 7.27 -22.83
C ALA A 244 1.38 6.70 -24.25
N VAL A 245 0.26 6.86 -24.96
CA VAL A 245 0.11 6.39 -26.34
C VAL A 245 1.15 7.03 -27.26
N LYS A 246 1.40 8.35 -27.13
CA LYS A 246 2.44 9.06 -27.90
C LYS A 246 3.86 8.51 -27.64
N ARG A 247 4.11 7.96 -26.46
CA ARG A 247 5.40 7.34 -26.07
C ARG A 247 5.49 5.86 -26.43
N GLY A 248 4.43 5.27 -26.99
CA GLY A 248 4.36 3.84 -27.31
C GLY A 248 3.95 2.94 -26.13
N ASP A 249 3.53 3.53 -25.02
CA ASP A 249 2.92 2.83 -23.89
C ASP A 249 1.39 2.68 -24.09
N SER A 250 0.74 1.87 -23.25
CA SER A 250 -0.70 1.56 -23.35
C SER A 250 -1.45 1.91 -22.08
N VAL A 251 -2.74 2.21 -22.24
CA VAL A 251 -3.71 2.28 -21.15
C VAL A 251 -4.18 0.87 -20.82
N VAL A 252 -4.14 0.48 -19.56
CA VAL A 252 -4.62 -0.81 -19.09
C VAL A 252 -6.06 -0.66 -18.63
N THR A 253 -6.95 -1.41 -19.28
CA THR A 253 -8.31 -1.56 -18.79
C THR A 253 -8.29 -2.45 -17.55
N ALA A 254 -8.73 -1.91 -16.41
CA ALA A 254 -8.87 -2.68 -15.18
C ALA A 254 -9.80 -3.88 -15.42
N ARG A 255 -9.35 -5.07 -14.99
CA ARG A 255 -10.15 -6.29 -14.96
C ARG A 255 -10.84 -6.47 -13.61
#